data_AF-A0A2Z7D5R2-F1
#
_entry.id   AF-A0A2Z7D5R2-F1
#
_cell.length_a   1.000
_cell.length_b   1.000
_cell.length_c   1.000
_cell.angle_alpha   90.00
_cell.angle_beta   90.00
_cell.angle_gamma   90.00
#
_symmetry.space_group_name_H-M   'P 1'
#
loop_
_entity.id
_entity.type
_entity.pdbx_description
1 polymer ?
#
loop_
_entity_poly.entity_id
_entity_poly.type
_entity_poly.pdbx_seq_one_letter_code
_entity_poly.pdbx_strand_id
1 'polypeptide(L)'
;MVNYDVFGDKIGSWGPPKTERDGFWETGSVSSAPALAPAVPSELEADVTVCKGSGACDYNSVQDAVNAAPDKRFVIWIKTGVYEETVRVPLEKRNIVFVGDGMGKTVITGSMNVGQPGMSTYNSATVGVIGDGFMATGLTIQNTAGPDAHQAVAFRSDSDLSILENCEFIGNQDTLYAHSLRQYYKSCRIQGNVDFIFGNSASFFQNCSILVAPRQLRPEKGESNAVTAHGRIDPAQSTGFVFQNCVINGTDTYMALYYSKPGVHKNFLGRPWKEYSRTVFIRCTLEALITPNGWLPWSGDFALKTLYYGEFMNSGLGSDTSRRVQWSSLIPAEHVETYSLRNFIQGDQWIPRWV
;
A
#
# COMPACT_ATOMS: atom_id res chain seq x y z
N MET A 1 1.92 1.22 21.82
CA MET A 1 1.60 1.97 23.05
C MET A 1 2.87 2.63 23.55
N VAL A 2 2.87 3.96 23.63
CA VAL A 2 3.99 4.75 24.18
C VAL A 2 4.01 4.53 25.71
N ASN A 3 5.12 4.80 26.39
CA ASN A 3 5.22 4.62 27.85
C ASN A 3 4.03 5.18 28.64
N TYR A 4 3.45 6.28 28.17
CA TYR A 4 2.25 6.87 28.78
C TYR A 4 1.06 5.89 28.81
N ASP A 5 0.84 5.12 27.74
CA ASP A 5 -0.30 4.21 27.70
C ASP A 5 -0.13 3.01 28.67
N VAL A 6 1.12 2.64 28.97
CA VAL A 6 1.44 1.51 29.87
C VAL A 6 1.56 1.96 31.33
N PHE A 7 2.18 3.12 31.57
CA PHE A 7 2.56 3.58 32.90
C PHE A 7 1.81 4.83 33.35
N GLY A 8 1.04 5.48 32.48
CA GLY A 8 0.37 6.74 32.75
C GLY A 8 1.36 7.82 33.21
N ASP A 9 0.93 8.58 34.22
CA ASP A 9 1.72 9.64 34.85
C ASP A 9 2.90 9.13 35.69
N LYS A 10 3.10 7.81 35.80
CA LYS A 10 4.26 7.23 36.51
C LYS A 10 5.52 7.32 35.65
N ILE A 11 5.98 8.54 35.39
CA ILE A 11 7.13 8.84 34.52
C ILE A 11 8.42 8.10 34.92
N GLY A 12 8.59 7.76 36.22
CA GLY A 12 9.74 6.98 36.69
C GLY A 12 9.75 5.52 36.22
N SER A 13 8.64 5.02 35.67
CA SER A 13 8.53 3.68 35.07
C SER A 13 8.70 3.70 33.54
N TRP A 14 8.86 4.87 32.92
CA TRP A 14 9.03 4.98 31.48
C TRP A 14 10.41 4.47 31.06
N GLY A 15 10.47 3.69 29.97
CA GLY A 15 11.71 3.17 29.40
C GLY A 15 11.83 3.48 27.90
N PRO A 16 12.89 3.00 27.23
CA PRO A 16 12.94 3.08 25.78
C PRO A 16 11.73 2.38 25.13
N PRO A 17 11.21 2.88 24.00
CA PRO A 17 10.16 2.19 23.25
C PRO A 17 10.59 0.76 22.91
N LYS A 18 9.69 -0.19 23.14
CA LYS A 18 9.90 -1.60 22.82
C LYS A 18 9.17 -1.97 21.53
N THR A 19 9.73 -2.93 20.81
CA THR A 19 9.21 -3.47 19.57
C THR A 19 8.88 -4.95 19.72
N GLU A 20 8.35 -5.56 18.66
CA GLU A 20 8.11 -7.00 18.59
C GLU A 20 9.39 -7.83 18.77
N ARG A 21 10.56 -7.26 18.42
CA ARG A 21 11.88 -7.88 18.68
C ARG A 21 12.21 -7.99 20.16
N ASP A 22 11.68 -7.07 20.97
CA ASP A 22 11.85 -7.03 22.41
C ASP A 22 10.79 -7.87 23.14
N GLY A 23 9.98 -8.64 22.41
CA GLY A 23 8.84 -9.39 22.93
C GLY A 23 7.64 -8.52 23.28
N PHE A 24 7.61 -7.26 22.84
CA PHE A 24 6.48 -6.36 23.07
C PHE A 24 5.45 -6.46 21.95
N TRP A 25 4.21 -6.71 22.33
CA TRP A 25 3.06 -6.79 21.43
C TRP A 25 1.97 -5.88 21.94
N GLU A 26 1.36 -5.08 21.06
CA GLU A 26 0.27 -4.20 21.48
C GLU A 26 -0.93 -5.04 21.90
N THR A 27 -1.46 -4.76 23.10
CA THR A 27 -2.62 -5.45 23.64
C THR A 27 -3.86 -5.06 22.83
N GLY A 28 -4.32 -5.99 22.01
CA GLY A 28 -5.55 -5.84 21.23
C GLY A 28 -6.77 -6.39 21.96
N SER A 29 -7.97 -5.93 21.59
CA SER A 29 -9.20 -6.59 22.03
C SER A 29 -9.50 -7.80 21.13
N VAL A 30 -10.03 -8.88 21.69
CA VAL A 30 -10.31 -10.17 21.00
C VAL A 30 -11.70 -10.20 20.32
N SER A 31 -12.41 -9.07 20.25
CA SER A 31 -13.77 -9.03 19.67
C SER A 31 -13.70 -9.07 18.15
N SER A 32 -14.28 -10.12 17.54
CA SER A 32 -14.44 -10.28 16.09
C SER A 32 -15.20 -9.11 15.46
N ALA A 33 -14.54 -8.29 14.65
CA ALA A 33 -15.22 -7.36 13.75
C ALA A 33 -15.66 -8.11 12.47
N PRO A 34 -16.87 -7.88 11.94
CA PRO A 34 -17.31 -8.52 10.70
C PRO A 34 -16.52 -7.95 9.52
N ALA A 35 -15.66 -8.76 8.91
CA ALA A 35 -14.71 -8.36 7.86
C ALA A 35 -15.27 -8.39 6.43
N LEU A 36 -16.60 -8.21 6.25
CA LEU A 36 -17.28 -8.52 4.97
C LEU A 36 -18.08 -7.38 4.34
N ALA A 37 -18.32 -6.26 5.04
CA ALA A 37 -19.04 -5.12 4.43
C ALA A 37 -18.13 -4.33 3.47
N PRO A 38 -18.66 -3.74 2.38
CA PRO A 38 -17.94 -2.75 1.58
C PRO A 38 -17.35 -1.66 2.47
N ALA A 39 -16.11 -1.24 2.20
CA ALA A 39 -15.46 -0.16 2.95
C ALA A 39 -15.90 1.21 2.42
N VAL A 40 -16.07 1.30 1.10
CA VAL A 40 -16.71 2.42 0.40
C VAL A 40 -18.19 2.05 0.16
N PRO A 41 -19.16 2.88 0.56
CA PRO A 41 -20.58 2.58 0.36
C PRO A 41 -20.94 2.44 -1.12
N SER A 42 -21.78 1.44 -1.44
CA SER A 42 -22.19 1.11 -2.82
C SER A 42 -23.23 2.06 -3.41
N GLU A 43 -23.95 2.82 -2.57
CA GLU A 43 -25.01 3.75 -2.97
C GLU A 43 -24.61 5.21 -2.68
N LEU A 44 -23.43 5.63 -3.13
CA LEU A 44 -23.05 7.04 -3.06
C LEU A 44 -23.71 7.82 -4.20
N GLU A 45 -24.59 8.76 -3.86
CA GLU A 45 -25.03 9.79 -4.80
C GLU A 45 -23.84 10.70 -5.12
N ALA A 46 -23.58 10.92 -6.42
CA ALA A 46 -22.52 11.81 -6.87
C ALA A 46 -22.93 13.27 -6.63
N ASP A 47 -22.06 14.05 -5.98
CA ASP A 47 -22.24 15.52 -5.93
C ASP A 47 -21.96 16.12 -7.30
N VAL A 48 -20.96 15.60 -8.02
CA VAL A 48 -20.55 16.04 -9.36
C VAL A 48 -20.03 14.87 -10.21
N THR A 49 -20.07 15.06 -11.52
CA THR A 49 -19.60 14.09 -12.52
C THR A 49 -18.45 14.65 -13.36
N VAL A 50 -17.53 13.76 -13.72
CA VAL A 50 -16.40 14.04 -14.62
C VAL A 50 -16.50 13.12 -15.84
N CYS A 51 -16.42 13.67 -17.04
CA CYS A 51 -16.23 12.86 -18.26
C CYS A 51 -15.40 13.56 -19.33
N LYS A 52 -14.77 12.78 -20.20
CA LYS A 52 -14.07 13.31 -21.37
C LYS A 52 -15.05 13.75 -22.47
N GLY A 53 -14.76 14.90 -23.08
CA GLY A 53 -15.44 15.39 -24.28
C GLY A 53 -16.65 16.28 -23.97
N SER A 54 -17.44 16.62 -24.99
CA SER A 54 -18.59 17.54 -24.90
C SER A 54 -19.83 16.91 -24.24
N GLY A 55 -19.65 16.03 -23.26
CA GLY A 55 -20.74 15.40 -22.53
C GLY A 55 -21.40 16.34 -21.54
N ALA A 56 -22.59 15.99 -21.05
CA ALA A 56 -23.32 16.72 -20.03
C ALA A 56 -22.78 16.47 -18.60
N CYS A 57 -21.46 16.35 -18.43
CA CYS A 57 -20.85 16.25 -17.11
C CYS A 57 -20.52 17.63 -16.56
N ASP A 58 -20.40 17.74 -15.24
CA ASP A 58 -20.10 18.99 -14.57
C ASP A 58 -18.67 19.47 -14.87
N TYR A 59 -17.74 18.52 -15.02
CA TYR A 59 -16.33 18.79 -15.31
C TYR A 59 -15.75 17.88 -16.40
N ASN A 60 -14.70 18.37 -17.06
CA ASN A 60 -13.92 17.61 -18.06
C ASN A 60 -12.59 17.06 -17.51
N SER A 61 -12.20 17.47 -16.30
CA SER A 61 -10.99 17.01 -15.60
C SER A 61 -11.31 16.63 -14.16
N VAL A 62 -10.55 15.69 -13.60
CA VAL A 62 -10.68 15.29 -12.20
C VAL A 62 -10.17 16.40 -11.28
N GLN A 63 -9.08 17.07 -11.65
CA GLN A 63 -8.54 18.17 -10.86
C GLN A 63 -9.52 19.34 -10.69
N ASP A 64 -10.29 19.70 -11.73
CA ASP A 64 -11.27 20.79 -11.61
C ASP A 64 -12.40 20.44 -10.65
N ALA A 65 -12.86 19.18 -10.66
CA ALA A 65 -13.85 18.69 -9.70
C ALA A 65 -13.30 18.73 -8.26
N VAL A 66 -12.04 18.35 -8.05
CA VAL A 66 -11.37 18.48 -6.73
C VAL A 66 -11.28 19.93 -6.29
N ASN A 67 -10.91 20.84 -7.21
CA ASN A 67 -10.79 22.28 -6.92
C ASN A 67 -12.12 22.88 -6.47
N ALA A 68 -13.24 22.44 -7.06
CA ALA A 68 -14.58 22.92 -6.74
C ALA A 68 -15.18 22.33 -5.45
N ALA A 69 -14.59 21.26 -4.90
CA ALA A 69 -15.13 20.57 -3.74
C ALA A 69 -15.24 21.50 -2.49
N PRO A 70 -16.40 21.57 -1.82
CA PRO A 70 -16.58 22.32 -0.58
C PRO A 70 -15.98 21.59 0.64
N ASP A 71 -15.98 22.22 1.81
CA ASP A 71 -15.56 21.61 3.09
C ASP A 71 -16.65 20.69 3.68
N LYS A 72 -16.98 19.64 2.94
CA LYS A 72 -17.85 18.52 3.34
C LYS A 72 -17.45 17.28 2.56
N ARG A 73 -18.02 16.11 2.89
CA ARG A 73 -17.91 14.94 2.00
C ARG A 73 -18.40 15.32 0.61
N PHE A 74 -17.59 15.01 -0.40
CA PHE A 74 -17.83 15.40 -1.78
C PHE A 74 -17.51 14.23 -2.71
N VAL A 75 -18.55 13.67 -3.33
CA VAL A 75 -18.47 12.50 -4.20
C VAL A 75 -18.29 12.94 -5.64
N ILE A 76 -17.13 12.62 -6.21
CA ILE A 76 -16.77 12.88 -7.60
C ILE A 76 -16.89 11.57 -8.36
N TRP A 77 -17.93 11.45 -9.20
CA TRP A 77 -18.08 10.31 -10.10
C TRP A 77 -17.31 10.55 -11.40
N ILE A 78 -16.21 9.84 -11.56
CA ILE A 78 -15.34 9.87 -12.72
C ILE A 78 -15.79 8.77 -13.67
N LYS A 79 -16.42 9.15 -14.78
CA LYS A 79 -16.94 8.19 -15.76
C LYS A 79 -15.80 7.50 -16.52
N THR A 80 -16.13 6.39 -17.17
CA THR A 80 -15.25 5.62 -18.06
C THR A 80 -14.47 6.53 -19.00
N GLY A 81 -13.16 6.32 -19.04
CA GLY A 81 -12.23 7.14 -19.81
C GLY A 81 -10.81 7.06 -19.28
N VAL A 82 -9.85 7.50 -20.10
CA VAL A 82 -8.45 7.65 -19.71
C VAL A 82 -8.16 9.12 -19.51
N TYR A 83 -7.92 9.57 -18.28
CA TYR A 83 -7.66 10.94 -17.87
C TYR A 83 -6.15 11.13 -17.71
N GLU A 84 -5.53 11.82 -18.68
CA GLU A 84 -4.11 12.14 -18.65
C GLU A 84 -3.91 13.46 -17.91
N GLU A 85 -3.82 13.37 -16.60
CA GLU A 85 -3.71 14.52 -15.71
C GLU A 85 -2.99 14.15 -14.41
N THR A 86 -2.44 15.17 -13.76
CA THR A 86 -1.84 15.05 -12.43
C THR A 86 -2.83 15.60 -11.42
N VAL A 87 -3.34 14.74 -10.53
CA VAL A 87 -4.36 15.12 -9.56
C VAL A 87 -3.74 15.32 -8.18
N ARG A 88 -4.11 16.42 -7.53
CA ARG A 88 -3.69 16.79 -6.18
C ARG A 88 -4.92 17.08 -5.33
N VAL A 89 -5.07 16.34 -4.25
CA VAL A 89 -6.07 16.57 -3.20
C VAL A 89 -5.33 17.21 -2.01
N PRO A 90 -5.29 18.55 -1.93
CA PRO A 90 -4.52 19.23 -0.90
C PRO A 90 -5.17 19.10 0.49
N LEU A 91 -4.47 19.54 1.54
CA LEU A 91 -4.84 19.34 2.94
C LEU A 91 -6.25 19.85 3.27
N GLU A 92 -6.65 20.96 2.67
CA GLU A 92 -7.95 21.61 2.85
C GLU A 92 -9.11 20.87 2.17
N LYS A 93 -8.84 19.94 1.26
CA LYS A 93 -9.87 19.14 0.56
C LYS A 93 -10.08 17.81 1.27
N ARG A 94 -10.82 17.84 2.37
CA ARG A 94 -11.12 16.67 3.21
C ARG A 94 -12.33 15.89 2.69
N ASN A 95 -12.42 14.61 3.01
CA ASN A 95 -13.55 13.73 2.70
C ASN A 95 -13.93 13.66 1.21
N ILE A 96 -12.95 13.84 0.32
CA ILE A 96 -13.14 13.65 -1.13
C ILE A 96 -13.31 12.15 -1.41
N VAL A 97 -14.32 11.81 -2.21
CA VAL A 97 -14.57 10.42 -2.65
C VAL A 97 -14.49 10.35 -4.16
N PHE A 98 -13.57 9.55 -4.68
CA PHE A 98 -13.53 9.21 -6.10
C PHE A 98 -14.28 7.92 -6.36
N VAL A 99 -15.26 7.98 -7.26
CA VAL A 99 -16.00 6.80 -7.73
C VAL A 99 -15.76 6.65 -9.22
N GLY A 100 -15.22 5.52 -9.66
CA GLY A 100 -15.08 5.20 -11.08
C GLY A 100 -16.03 4.09 -11.53
N ASP A 101 -16.19 3.95 -12.85
CA ASP A 101 -17.04 2.91 -13.48
C ASP A 101 -16.43 1.47 -13.43
N GLY A 102 -15.25 1.32 -12.84
CA GLY A 102 -14.53 0.06 -12.67
C GLY A 102 -13.03 0.14 -13.00
N MET A 103 -12.24 -0.73 -12.37
CA MET A 103 -10.82 -0.94 -12.70
C MET A 103 -10.66 -1.19 -14.21
N GLY A 104 -9.70 -0.53 -14.83
CA GLY A 104 -9.42 -0.58 -16.28
C GLY A 104 -10.40 0.19 -17.16
N LYS A 105 -11.55 0.63 -16.64
CA LYS A 105 -12.52 1.47 -17.38
C LYS A 105 -12.30 2.96 -17.10
N THR A 106 -12.12 3.31 -15.83
CA THR A 106 -11.80 4.68 -15.40
C THR A 106 -10.34 4.73 -15.01
N VAL A 107 -9.51 5.41 -15.78
CA VAL A 107 -8.05 5.40 -15.62
C VAL A 107 -7.53 6.82 -15.48
N ILE A 108 -6.84 7.14 -14.38
CA ILE A 108 -6.06 8.37 -14.24
C ILE A 108 -4.59 8.01 -14.50
N THR A 109 -3.98 8.64 -15.50
CA THR A 109 -2.64 8.29 -15.99
C THR A 109 -1.69 9.48 -16.01
N GLY A 110 -0.44 9.23 -15.63
CA GLY A 110 0.67 10.19 -15.70
C GLY A 110 1.98 9.47 -16.04
N SER A 111 3.07 10.22 -16.18
CA SER A 111 4.39 9.65 -16.55
C SER A 111 5.56 10.39 -15.90
N MET A 112 5.28 11.21 -14.87
CA MET A 112 6.30 11.94 -14.12
C MET A 112 7.24 10.96 -13.41
N ASN A 113 8.53 11.29 -13.36
CA ASN A 113 9.56 10.42 -12.80
C ASN A 113 10.82 11.21 -12.41
N VAL A 114 11.65 10.66 -11.53
CA VAL A 114 12.83 11.36 -11.00
C VAL A 114 13.93 11.64 -12.02
N GLY A 115 13.89 11.00 -13.20
CA GLY A 115 14.79 11.33 -14.30
C GLY A 115 14.52 12.71 -14.90
N GLN A 116 13.35 13.30 -14.63
CA GLN A 116 13.00 14.65 -15.07
C GLN A 116 13.64 15.73 -14.18
N PRO A 117 14.13 16.85 -14.75
CA PRO A 117 14.77 17.91 -13.97
C PRO A 117 13.89 18.44 -12.83
N GLY A 118 14.43 18.45 -11.61
CA GLY A 118 13.72 18.95 -10.42
C GLY A 118 12.63 18.03 -9.88
N MET A 119 12.45 16.83 -10.45
CA MET A 119 11.45 15.88 -9.98
C MET A 119 11.95 15.03 -8.83
N SER A 120 11.18 14.98 -7.75
CA SER A 120 11.38 14.06 -6.64
C SER A 120 10.40 12.88 -6.74
N THR A 121 10.71 11.76 -6.08
CA THR A 121 9.77 10.63 -5.94
C THR A 121 8.42 11.08 -5.37
N TYR A 122 8.42 11.99 -4.41
CA TYR A 122 7.19 12.52 -3.80
C TYR A 122 6.32 13.26 -4.82
N ASN A 123 6.94 14.06 -5.68
CA ASN A 123 6.24 14.89 -6.67
C ASN A 123 5.88 14.13 -7.96
N SER A 124 6.46 12.94 -8.19
CA SER A 124 6.19 12.14 -9.39
C SER A 124 4.83 11.43 -9.38
N ALA A 125 4.09 11.48 -8.27
CA ALA A 125 2.78 10.84 -8.14
C ALA A 125 1.78 11.31 -9.21
N THR A 126 1.17 10.39 -9.96
CA THR A 126 0.03 10.73 -10.84
C THR A 126 -1.11 11.32 -10.02
N VAL A 127 -1.47 10.65 -8.91
CA VAL A 127 -2.44 11.17 -7.93
C VAL A 127 -1.79 11.26 -6.56
N GLY A 128 -1.81 12.45 -5.97
CA GLY A 128 -1.25 12.73 -4.64
C GLY A 128 -2.32 13.30 -3.71
N VAL A 129 -2.52 12.64 -2.57
CA VAL A 129 -3.58 12.96 -1.61
C VAL A 129 -2.99 13.34 -0.26
N ILE A 130 -3.40 14.49 0.27
CA ILE A 130 -3.01 15.00 1.58
C ILE A 130 -4.25 15.22 2.47
N GLY A 131 -5.39 15.62 1.90
CA GLY A 131 -6.63 15.85 2.67
C GLY A 131 -7.19 14.56 3.30
N ASP A 132 -7.47 14.60 4.60
CA ASP A 132 -7.94 13.46 5.39
C ASP A 132 -9.29 12.89 4.93
N GLY A 133 -9.50 11.60 5.18
CA GLY A 133 -10.77 10.90 4.92
C GLY A 133 -11.01 10.63 3.44
N PHE A 134 -9.95 10.63 2.62
CA PHE A 134 -10.05 10.34 1.20
C PHE A 134 -10.55 8.92 0.95
N MET A 135 -11.47 8.78 0.00
CA MET A 135 -11.94 7.47 -0.44
C MET A 135 -11.81 7.32 -1.95
N ALA A 136 -11.52 6.12 -2.43
CA ALA A 136 -11.54 5.81 -3.85
C ALA A 136 -12.12 4.41 -4.09
N THR A 137 -12.94 4.27 -5.12
CA THR A 137 -13.43 2.96 -5.58
C THR A 137 -13.60 2.88 -7.08
N GLY A 138 -13.36 1.68 -7.64
CA GLY A 138 -13.70 1.38 -9.03
C GLY A 138 -12.89 2.14 -10.08
N LEU A 139 -11.60 2.38 -9.85
CA LEU A 139 -10.76 3.10 -10.81
C LEU A 139 -9.31 2.60 -10.80
N THR A 140 -8.59 2.89 -11.87
CA THR A 140 -7.15 2.63 -12.02
C THR A 140 -6.38 3.94 -11.94
N ILE A 141 -5.31 3.97 -11.15
CA ILE A 141 -4.33 5.04 -11.12
C ILE A 141 -3.01 4.47 -11.61
N GLN A 142 -2.42 5.07 -12.65
CA GLN A 142 -1.19 4.54 -13.23
C GLN A 142 -0.13 5.59 -13.49
N ASN A 143 1.12 5.15 -13.42
CA ASN A 143 2.27 5.89 -13.92
C ASN A 143 2.97 5.06 -15.02
N THR A 144 3.00 5.62 -16.23
CA THR A 144 3.51 4.99 -17.46
C THR A 144 4.91 5.44 -17.82
N ALA A 145 5.67 6.00 -16.86
CA ALA A 145 7.05 6.39 -17.09
C ALA A 145 7.85 5.26 -17.77
N GLY A 146 8.62 5.66 -18.77
CA GLY A 146 9.32 4.74 -19.67
C GLY A 146 10.50 4.01 -19.01
N PRO A 147 11.21 3.18 -19.80
CA PRO A 147 12.44 2.56 -19.33
C PRO A 147 13.44 3.60 -18.80
N ASP A 148 14.26 3.22 -17.82
CA ASP A 148 15.24 4.09 -17.14
C ASP A 148 14.67 5.31 -16.40
N ALA A 149 13.36 5.43 -16.25
CA ALA A 149 12.72 6.51 -15.48
C ALA A 149 13.03 6.47 -13.96
N HIS A 150 13.53 5.33 -13.46
CA HIS A 150 13.69 5.04 -12.04
C HIS A 150 12.35 5.22 -11.27
N GLN A 151 12.34 5.91 -10.14
CA GLN A 151 11.15 6.09 -9.30
C GLN A 151 10.05 6.90 -10.02
N ALA A 152 8.85 6.31 -10.12
CA ALA A 152 7.70 6.90 -10.78
C ALA A 152 6.40 6.47 -10.10
N VAL A 153 5.85 7.35 -9.26
CA VAL A 153 4.73 7.01 -8.37
C VAL A 153 3.40 7.09 -9.12
N ALA A 154 2.55 6.07 -9.00
CA ALA A 154 1.18 6.12 -9.49
C ALA A 154 0.28 6.83 -8.47
N PHE A 155 0.29 6.36 -7.22
CA PHE A 155 -0.52 6.92 -6.15
C PHE A 155 0.32 7.20 -4.90
N ARG A 156 0.13 8.38 -4.32
CA ARG A 156 0.68 8.77 -3.03
C ARG A 156 -0.45 9.17 -2.08
N SER A 157 -0.45 8.61 -0.88
CA SER A 157 -1.34 9.08 0.20
C SER A 157 -0.54 9.48 1.44
N ASP A 158 -0.78 10.72 1.85
CA ASP A 158 -0.39 11.34 3.11
C ASP A 158 -1.65 11.64 3.97
N SER A 159 -2.79 11.05 3.61
CA SER A 159 -4.11 11.33 4.18
C SER A 159 -4.45 10.32 5.26
N ASP A 160 -4.85 10.79 6.45
CA ASP A 160 -5.35 9.89 7.49
C ASP A 160 -6.73 9.37 7.13
N LEU A 161 -7.03 8.14 7.57
CA LEU A 161 -8.32 7.50 7.36
C LEU A 161 -8.66 7.28 5.87
N SER A 162 -7.64 7.05 5.04
CA SER A 162 -7.82 6.76 3.61
C SER A 162 -8.44 5.38 3.40
N ILE A 163 -9.47 5.28 2.54
CA ILE A 163 -10.08 4.00 2.12
C ILE A 163 -9.98 3.84 0.61
N LEU A 164 -9.31 2.79 0.14
CA LEU A 164 -9.22 2.47 -1.28
C LEU A 164 -9.77 1.06 -1.48
N GLU A 165 -10.89 0.93 -2.19
CA GLU A 165 -11.56 -0.34 -2.39
C GLU A 165 -11.76 -0.62 -3.88
N ASN A 166 -11.48 -1.83 -4.37
CA ASN A 166 -11.63 -2.15 -5.80
C ASN A 166 -10.89 -1.16 -6.72
N CYS A 167 -9.74 -0.65 -6.26
CA CYS A 167 -8.84 0.20 -7.03
C CYS A 167 -7.68 -0.59 -7.61
N GLU A 168 -7.15 -0.08 -8.70
CA GLU A 168 -5.93 -0.59 -9.30
C GLU A 168 -4.81 0.47 -9.30
N PHE A 169 -3.59 0.06 -8.96
CA PHE A 169 -2.39 0.88 -9.02
C PHE A 169 -1.37 0.22 -9.93
N ILE A 170 -1.00 0.88 -11.02
CA ILE A 170 -0.05 0.35 -12.01
C ILE A 170 1.17 1.24 -12.11
N GLY A 171 2.34 0.67 -11.92
CA GLY A 171 3.61 1.33 -12.19
C GLY A 171 4.74 0.34 -12.33
N ASN A 172 5.96 0.85 -12.14
CA ASN A 172 7.19 0.06 -12.11
C ASN A 172 7.82 0.20 -10.71
N GLN A 173 8.90 0.96 -10.62
CA GLN A 173 9.55 1.27 -9.36
C GLN A 173 8.74 2.33 -8.61
N ASP A 174 8.52 2.10 -7.30
CA ASP A 174 7.83 3.03 -6.40
C ASP A 174 6.35 3.29 -6.77
N THR A 175 5.61 2.26 -7.23
CA THR A 175 4.22 2.42 -7.71
C THR A 175 3.27 3.05 -6.69
N LEU A 176 3.22 2.50 -5.48
CA LEU A 176 2.33 2.92 -4.40
C LEU A 176 3.14 3.50 -3.25
N TYR A 177 3.06 4.82 -3.09
CA TYR A 177 3.66 5.54 -1.98
C TYR A 177 2.64 5.70 -0.84
N ALA A 178 2.53 4.68 0.01
CA ALA A 178 1.76 4.73 1.24
C ALA A 178 2.54 5.54 2.31
N HIS A 179 2.62 6.86 2.08
CA HIS A 179 3.60 7.76 2.69
C HIS A 179 3.49 7.83 4.22
N SER A 180 2.31 8.15 4.75
CA SER A 180 2.09 8.38 6.18
C SER A 180 0.65 8.14 6.62
N LEU A 181 0.42 8.09 7.95
CA LEU A 181 -0.90 8.00 8.59
C LEU A 181 -1.64 6.67 8.31
N ARG A 182 -2.93 6.56 8.65
CA ARG A 182 -3.68 5.29 8.58
C ARG A 182 -4.37 5.14 7.24
N GLN A 183 -4.19 3.98 6.61
CA GLN A 183 -4.71 3.72 5.27
C GLN A 183 -5.23 2.27 5.17
N TYR A 184 -6.35 2.09 4.47
CA TYR A 184 -6.96 0.79 4.23
C TYR A 184 -7.14 0.55 2.74
N TYR A 185 -6.55 -0.53 2.24
CA TYR A 185 -6.64 -1.00 0.86
C TYR A 185 -7.37 -2.33 0.84
N LYS A 186 -8.51 -2.41 0.17
CA LYS A 186 -9.37 -3.60 0.16
C LYS A 186 -9.70 -4.04 -1.26
N SER A 187 -9.47 -5.30 -1.58
CA SER A 187 -9.77 -5.84 -2.91
C SER A 187 -9.08 -5.06 -4.05
N CYS A 188 -7.91 -4.48 -3.78
CA CYS A 188 -7.14 -3.72 -4.76
C CYS A 188 -6.23 -4.62 -5.59
N ARG A 189 -5.88 -4.17 -6.80
CA ARG A 189 -4.78 -4.71 -7.60
C ARG A 189 -3.60 -3.74 -7.57
N ILE A 190 -2.43 -4.19 -7.13
CA ILE A 190 -1.22 -3.36 -7.07
C ILE A 190 -0.13 -4.03 -7.90
N GLN A 191 0.40 -3.33 -8.90
CA GLN A 191 1.38 -3.87 -9.84
C GLN A 191 2.64 -3.01 -9.91
N GLY A 192 3.82 -3.63 -9.76
CA GLY A 192 5.11 -2.96 -9.93
C GLY A 192 6.30 -3.92 -9.88
N ASN A 193 7.52 -3.40 -9.75
CA ASN A 193 8.75 -4.23 -9.66
C ASN A 193 9.60 -3.96 -8.42
N VAL A 194 10.29 -2.82 -8.34
CA VAL A 194 11.15 -2.47 -7.20
C VAL A 194 10.41 -1.59 -6.23
N ASP A 195 10.41 -1.98 -4.95
CA ASP A 195 9.91 -1.19 -3.82
C ASP A 195 8.51 -0.64 -4.09
N PHE A 196 7.69 -1.39 -4.84
CA PHE A 196 6.50 -0.82 -5.46
C PHE A 196 5.36 -0.59 -4.47
N ILE A 197 5.52 -1.02 -3.21
CA ILE A 197 4.74 -0.58 -2.06
C ILE A 197 5.72 -0.07 -1.00
N PHE A 198 5.78 1.24 -0.78
CA PHE A 198 6.78 1.86 0.10
C PHE A 198 6.22 3.05 0.86
N GLY A 199 6.93 3.47 1.91
CA GLY A 199 6.53 4.57 2.79
C GLY A 199 6.53 4.18 4.27
N ASN A 200 5.93 5.04 5.10
CA ASN A 200 5.92 4.92 6.56
C ASN A 200 4.51 5.10 7.15
N SER A 201 3.46 4.70 6.42
CA SER A 201 2.09 4.68 6.92
C SER A 201 1.82 3.48 7.84
N ALA A 202 0.73 3.54 8.60
CA ALA A 202 0.08 2.35 9.13
C ALA A 202 -0.94 1.88 8.08
N SER A 203 -0.51 1.00 7.16
CA SER A 203 -1.34 0.55 6.04
C SER A 203 -1.77 -0.91 6.20
N PHE A 204 -3.05 -1.14 5.93
CA PHE A 204 -3.65 -2.47 5.94
C PHE A 204 -4.14 -2.83 4.54
N PHE A 205 -3.61 -3.90 3.98
CA PHE A 205 -3.97 -4.45 2.68
C PHE A 205 -4.76 -5.73 2.90
N GLN A 206 -6.01 -5.77 2.47
CA GLN A 206 -6.88 -6.93 2.67
C GLN A 206 -7.47 -7.42 1.35
N ASN A 207 -7.37 -8.73 1.10
CA ASN A 207 -7.88 -9.37 -0.12
C ASN A 207 -7.34 -8.74 -1.42
N CYS A 208 -6.15 -8.14 -1.37
CA CYS A 208 -5.52 -7.52 -2.54
C CYS A 208 -4.72 -8.52 -3.37
N SER A 209 -4.63 -8.25 -4.68
CA SER A 209 -3.73 -8.93 -5.61
C SER A 209 -2.48 -8.08 -5.81
N ILE A 210 -1.33 -8.59 -5.40
CA ILE A 210 -0.03 -7.93 -5.45
C ILE A 210 0.81 -8.60 -6.54
N LEU A 211 1.05 -7.87 -7.63
CA LEU A 211 1.58 -8.43 -8.88
C LEU A 211 2.95 -7.85 -9.23
N VAL A 212 3.97 -8.71 -9.27
CA VAL A 212 5.28 -8.34 -9.82
C VAL A 212 5.19 -8.25 -11.34
N ALA A 213 5.58 -7.10 -11.89
CA ALA A 213 5.69 -6.86 -13.32
C ALA A 213 7.14 -6.97 -13.80
N PRO A 214 7.39 -7.27 -15.09
CA PRO A 214 8.74 -7.27 -15.65
C PRO A 214 9.35 -5.86 -15.65
N ARG A 215 10.67 -5.77 -15.63
CA ARG A 215 11.33 -4.53 -16.06
C ARG A 215 11.04 -4.24 -17.52
N GLN A 216 11.02 -2.94 -17.82
CA GLN A 216 10.89 -2.45 -19.17
C GLN A 216 12.15 -2.71 -20.01
N LEU A 217 13.33 -2.85 -19.39
CA LEU A 217 14.59 -3.11 -20.09
C LEU A 217 15.14 -4.49 -19.78
N ARG A 218 15.42 -5.24 -20.85
CA ARG A 218 16.07 -6.55 -20.82
C ARG A 218 15.43 -7.49 -19.78
N PRO A 219 14.10 -7.66 -19.78
CA PRO A 219 13.39 -8.45 -18.77
C PRO A 219 13.88 -9.90 -18.69
N GLU A 220 14.39 -10.46 -19.79
CA GLU A 220 14.95 -11.81 -19.87
C GLU A 220 16.22 -12.02 -19.04
N LYS A 221 16.91 -10.94 -18.66
CA LYS A 221 18.11 -11.03 -17.81
C LYS A 221 17.77 -11.29 -16.35
N GLY A 222 16.51 -11.16 -15.97
CA GLY A 222 16.07 -11.26 -14.59
C GLY A 222 16.62 -10.15 -13.70
N GLU A 223 16.24 -10.21 -12.43
CA GLU A 223 16.46 -9.15 -11.46
C GLU A 223 16.14 -9.59 -10.03
N SER A 224 16.39 -8.69 -9.07
CA SER A 224 15.93 -8.79 -7.70
C SER A 224 14.89 -7.70 -7.42
N ASN A 225 13.64 -8.13 -7.24
CA ASN A 225 12.52 -7.27 -6.90
C ASN A 225 12.15 -7.43 -5.43
N ALA A 226 11.85 -6.31 -4.78
CA ALA A 226 11.26 -6.30 -3.44
C ALA A 226 9.83 -5.75 -3.55
N VAL A 227 8.85 -6.50 -3.05
CA VAL A 227 7.45 -6.07 -3.03
C VAL A 227 7.27 -4.85 -2.14
N THR A 228 7.92 -4.85 -0.98
CA THR A 228 7.79 -3.77 0.00
C THR A 228 9.11 -3.12 0.39
N ALA A 229 9.04 -1.82 0.70
CA ALA A 229 10.13 -1.06 1.30
C ALA A 229 9.59 -0.15 2.42
N HIS A 230 9.29 -0.74 3.59
CA HIS A 230 8.74 0.02 4.72
C HIS A 230 9.80 0.89 5.39
N GLY A 231 9.42 2.13 5.70
CA GLY A 231 10.31 3.23 6.08
C GLY A 231 10.19 3.70 7.53
N ARG A 232 9.83 2.84 8.48
CA ARG A 232 9.81 3.20 9.91
C ARG A 232 11.20 3.56 10.42
N ILE A 233 11.36 4.77 10.94
CA ILE A 233 12.63 5.31 11.43
C ILE A 233 12.77 5.29 12.95
N ASP A 234 11.67 5.15 13.68
CA ASP A 234 11.64 5.23 15.14
C ASP A 234 10.78 4.09 15.71
N PRO A 235 11.25 3.34 16.73
CA PRO A 235 10.51 2.23 17.32
C PRO A 235 9.19 2.65 17.99
N ALA A 236 9.03 3.91 18.37
CA ALA A 236 7.80 4.45 18.94
C ALA A 236 6.71 4.69 17.87
N GLN A 237 7.04 4.68 16.58
CA GLN A 237 6.06 4.81 15.51
C GLN A 237 5.22 3.53 15.40
N SER A 238 3.89 3.68 15.49
CA SER A 238 2.91 2.61 15.28
C SER A 238 2.65 2.31 13.80
N THR A 239 3.61 2.58 12.92
CA THR A 239 3.51 2.43 11.46
C THR A 239 3.99 1.06 10.99
N GLY A 240 3.58 0.63 9.81
CA GLY A 240 3.88 -0.70 9.28
C GLY A 240 2.95 -1.06 8.13
N PHE A 241 3.35 -2.08 7.37
CA PHE A 241 2.48 -2.69 6.37
C PHE A 241 1.96 -4.05 6.84
N VAL A 242 0.64 -4.20 6.85
CA VAL A 242 -0.03 -5.47 7.12
C VAL A 242 -0.72 -5.95 5.86
N PHE A 243 -0.35 -7.13 5.37
CA PHE A 243 -1.03 -7.82 4.28
C PHE A 243 -1.82 -8.98 4.85
N GLN A 244 -3.14 -9.00 4.62
CA GLN A 244 -4.04 -10.03 5.09
C GLN A 244 -4.85 -10.64 3.95
N ASN A 245 -4.82 -11.96 3.81
CA ASN A 245 -5.54 -12.68 2.74
C ASN A 245 -5.21 -12.17 1.33
N CYS A 246 -4.01 -11.62 1.12
CA CYS A 246 -3.55 -11.15 -0.18
C CYS A 246 -2.99 -12.30 -1.01
N VAL A 247 -2.98 -12.14 -2.32
CA VAL A 247 -2.23 -13.01 -3.25
C VAL A 247 -1.00 -12.25 -3.73
N ILE A 248 0.17 -12.85 -3.58
CA ILE A 248 1.43 -12.30 -4.08
C ILE A 248 1.86 -13.19 -5.25
N ASN A 249 1.80 -12.63 -6.46
CA ASN A 249 2.12 -13.33 -7.71
C ASN A 249 2.87 -12.40 -8.68
N GLY A 250 3.17 -12.87 -9.89
CA GLY A 250 3.57 -12.04 -11.02
C GLY A 250 2.39 -11.76 -11.96
N THR A 251 2.52 -10.75 -12.80
CA THR A 251 1.68 -10.65 -14.00
C THR A 251 1.90 -11.85 -14.91
N ASP A 252 0.96 -12.17 -15.80
CA ASP A 252 1.11 -13.31 -16.73
C ASP A 252 2.42 -13.22 -17.54
N THR A 253 2.77 -12.02 -17.98
CA THR A 253 4.03 -11.74 -18.68
C THR A 253 5.25 -11.99 -17.78
N TYR A 254 5.20 -11.60 -16.52
CA TYR A 254 6.29 -11.88 -15.57
C TYR A 254 6.42 -13.37 -15.29
N MET A 255 5.30 -14.07 -15.08
CA MET A 255 5.32 -15.50 -14.79
C MET A 255 5.85 -16.33 -15.96
N ALA A 256 5.54 -15.93 -17.21
CA ALA A 256 6.16 -16.54 -18.39
C ALA A 256 7.70 -16.41 -18.37
N LEU A 257 8.23 -15.24 -18.01
CA LEU A 257 9.68 -15.03 -17.88
C LEU A 257 10.26 -15.84 -16.71
N TYR A 258 9.61 -15.81 -15.56
CA TYR A 258 10.00 -16.58 -14.38
C TYR A 258 10.11 -18.08 -14.70
N TYR A 259 9.10 -18.69 -15.32
CA TYR A 259 9.15 -20.11 -15.66
C TYR A 259 10.17 -20.44 -16.75
N SER A 260 10.49 -19.50 -17.64
CA SER A 260 11.54 -19.69 -18.64
C SER A 260 12.94 -19.76 -18.01
N LYS A 261 13.20 -18.99 -16.94
CA LYS A 261 14.52 -18.90 -16.30
C LYS A 261 14.46 -18.51 -14.82
N PRO A 262 13.92 -19.35 -13.92
CA PRO A 262 13.66 -18.99 -12.52
C PRO A 262 14.93 -18.67 -11.72
N GLY A 263 16.09 -19.10 -12.23
CA GLY A 263 17.40 -18.79 -11.65
C GLY A 263 17.73 -17.30 -11.60
N VAL A 264 17.22 -16.48 -12.53
CA VAL A 264 17.55 -15.04 -12.62
C VAL A 264 16.43 -14.12 -12.11
N HIS A 265 15.21 -14.61 -12.00
CA HIS A 265 14.05 -13.85 -11.50
C HIS A 265 13.88 -14.06 -10.00
N LYS A 266 14.39 -13.14 -9.19
CA LYS A 266 14.33 -13.19 -7.72
C LYS A 266 13.34 -12.17 -7.19
N ASN A 267 12.36 -12.65 -6.43
CA ASN A 267 11.39 -11.77 -5.77
C ASN A 267 11.42 -11.99 -4.27
N PHE A 268 11.31 -10.90 -3.54
CA PHE A 268 11.36 -10.84 -2.09
C PHE A 268 10.13 -10.09 -1.59
N LEU A 269 9.61 -10.51 -0.42
CA LEU A 269 8.49 -9.88 0.27
C LEU A 269 8.79 -8.42 0.65
N GLY A 270 10.07 -8.09 0.89
CA GLY A 270 10.50 -6.72 1.13
C GLY A 270 11.96 -6.55 1.47
N ARG A 271 12.37 -5.29 1.67
CA ARG A 271 13.68 -4.87 2.17
C ARG A 271 13.59 -3.61 3.07
N PRO A 272 14.46 -3.48 4.09
CA PRO A 272 14.30 -2.45 5.11
C PRO A 272 14.83 -1.09 4.66
N TRP A 273 13.96 -0.26 4.07
CA TRP A 273 14.35 1.10 3.67
C TRP A 273 14.85 1.93 4.86
N LYS A 274 14.34 1.67 6.07
CA LYS A 274 14.73 2.34 7.31
C LYS A 274 14.90 1.34 8.46
N GLU A 275 15.59 1.81 9.52
CA GLU A 275 16.14 0.97 10.60
C GLU A 275 15.10 0.12 11.33
N TYR A 276 13.88 0.60 11.51
CA TYR A 276 12.82 -0.11 12.23
C TYR A 276 11.74 -0.67 11.29
N SER A 277 12.07 -0.89 10.02
CA SER A 277 11.14 -1.39 8.99
C SER A 277 10.22 -2.50 9.51
N ARG A 278 8.93 -2.43 9.19
CA ARG A 278 7.91 -3.32 9.74
C ARG A 278 6.91 -3.70 8.65
N THR A 279 6.89 -4.97 8.30
CA THR A 279 6.02 -5.53 7.27
C THR A 279 5.60 -6.93 7.70
N VAL A 280 4.31 -7.26 7.57
CA VAL A 280 3.80 -8.60 7.89
C VAL A 280 2.87 -9.15 6.82
N PHE A 281 2.93 -10.46 6.60
CA PHE A 281 2.05 -11.21 5.69
C PHE A 281 1.30 -12.29 6.47
N ILE A 282 -0.03 -12.19 6.50
CA ILE A 282 -0.92 -13.00 7.33
C ILE A 282 -1.96 -13.67 6.44
N ARG A 283 -1.94 -15.01 6.39
CA ARG A 283 -2.86 -15.84 5.59
C ARG A 283 -2.85 -15.47 4.11
N CYS A 284 -1.70 -15.01 3.60
CA CYS A 284 -1.52 -14.68 2.20
C CYS A 284 -1.18 -15.93 1.38
N THR A 285 -1.55 -15.94 0.11
CA THR A 285 -1.03 -16.91 -0.86
C THR A 285 0.25 -16.35 -1.48
N LEU A 286 1.39 -16.96 -1.17
CA LEU A 286 2.69 -16.65 -1.73
C LEU A 286 2.97 -17.64 -2.87
N GLU A 287 2.92 -17.17 -4.12
CA GLU A 287 3.15 -18.00 -5.28
C GLU A 287 4.64 -18.35 -5.48
N ALA A 288 4.92 -19.24 -6.42
CA ALA A 288 6.26 -19.82 -6.64
C ALA A 288 7.39 -18.80 -6.89
N LEU A 289 7.05 -17.57 -7.31
CA LEU A 289 8.04 -16.54 -7.61
C LEU A 289 8.80 -16.01 -6.38
N ILE A 290 8.30 -16.25 -5.17
CA ILE A 290 8.95 -15.79 -3.93
C ILE A 290 10.18 -16.63 -3.64
N THR A 291 11.32 -15.95 -3.53
CA THR A 291 12.61 -16.57 -3.23
C THR A 291 12.57 -17.23 -1.85
N PRO A 292 13.18 -18.42 -1.64
CA PRO A 292 13.16 -19.11 -0.34
C PRO A 292 13.65 -18.26 0.85
N ASN A 293 14.61 -17.37 0.62
CA ASN A 293 15.11 -16.40 1.59
C ASN A 293 13.99 -15.47 2.13
N GLY A 294 12.94 -15.23 1.34
CA GLY A 294 11.78 -14.38 1.64
C GLY A 294 12.07 -12.89 1.60
N TRP A 295 13.14 -12.45 2.25
CA TRP A 295 13.45 -11.04 2.49
C TRP A 295 14.85 -10.68 2.00
N LEU A 296 15.02 -9.43 1.56
CA LEU A 296 16.27 -8.93 1.00
C LEU A 296 16.90 -7.90 1.95
N PRO A 297 18.20 -7.97 2.27
CA PRO A 297 18.89 -6.89 2.99
C PRO A 297 18.85 -5.58 2.20
N TRP A 298 18.81 -4.45 2.90
CA TRP A 298 18.97 -3.15 2.24
C TRP A 298 20.43 -2.92 1.83
N SER A 299 21.35 -3.02 2.81
CA SER A 299 22.79 -2.98 2.60
C SER A 299 23.49 -3.59 3.81
N GLY A 300 24.37 -4.57 3.60
CA GLY A 300 25.09 -5.25 4.69
C GLY A 300 24.15 -5.78 5.77
N ASP A 301 24.45 -5.44 7.03
CA ASP A 301 23.67 -5.80 8.22
C ASP A 301 22.74 -4.69 8.72
N PHE A 302 22.57 -3.61 7.95
CA PHE A 302 21.67 -2.50 8.30
C PHE A 302 20.26 -3.00 8.61
N ALA A 303 19.69 -2.50 9.72
CA ALA A 303 18.33 -2.78 10.20
C ALA A 303 18.04 -4.24 10.60
N LEU A 304 18.91 -5.21 10.32
CA LEU A 304 18.57 -6.63 10.47
C LEU A 304 18.26 -7.06 11.91
N LYS A 305 18.75 -6.31 12.90
CA LYS A 305 18.51 -6.54 14.33
C LYS A 305 17.26 -5.85 14.87
N THR A 306 16.77 -4.81 14.18
CA THR A 306 15.76 -3.86 14.66
C THR A 306 14.45 -3.94 13.87
N LEU A 307 14.51 -4.35 12.60
CA LEU A 307 13.33 -4.54 11.75
C LEU A 307 12.44 -5.69 12.26
N TYR A 308 11.15 -5.61 11.94
CA TYR A 308 10.19 -6.69 12.18
C TYR A 308 9.50 -7.15 10.90
N TYR A 309 9.94 -8.28 10.36
CA TYR A 309 9.38 -8.92 9.17
C TYR A 309 8.73 -10.25 9.54
N GLY A 310 7.40 -10.25 9.56
CA GLY A 310 6.59 -11.34 10.11
C GLY A 310 5.78 -12.10 9.06
N GLU A 311 5.69 -13.41 9.20
CA GLU A 311 4.80 -14.27 8.43
C GLU A 311 3.89 -15.08 9.37
N PHE A 312 2.61 -15.25 9.00
CA PHE A 312 1.66 -16.09 9.75
C PHE A 312 0.72 -16.85 8.82
N MET A 313 0.75 -18.19 8.88
CA MET A 313 -0.17 -19.07 8.14
C MET A 313 -0.32 -18.74 6.64
N ASN A 314 0.78 -18.32 6.00
CA ASN A 314 0.79 -18.15 4.54
C ASN A 314 0.68 -19.52 3.85
N SER A 315 0.17 -19.54 2.62
CA SER A 315 0.04 -20.74 1.80
C SER A 315 0.62 -20.52 0.40
N GLY A 316 0.62 -21.54 -0.47
CA GLY A 316 1.21 -21.47 -1.81
C GLY A 316 2.69 -21.88 -1.87
N LEU A 317 3.22 -22.04 -3.08
CA LEU A 317 4.55 -22.62 -3.31
C LEU A 317 5.71 -21.78 -2.75
N GLY A 318 5.50 -20.47 -2.57
CA GLY A 318 6.47 -19.53 -1.99
C GLY A 318 6.41 -19.41 -0.47
N SER A 319 5.49 -20.12 0.20
CA SER A 319 5.23 -19.97 1.64
C SER A 319 6.13 -20.77 2.58
N ASP A 320 6.95 -21.69 2.06
CA ASP A 320 7.89 -22.47 2.88
C ASP A 320 8.90 -21.55 3.59
N THR A 321 8.83 -21.52 4.92
CA THR A 321 9.68 -20.67 5.76
C THR A 321 10.99 -21.34 6.21
N SER A 322 11.21 -22.63 5.92
CA SER A 322 12.37 -23.40 6.41
C SER A 322 13.74 -22.85 5.96
N ARG A 323 13.75 -22.06 4.88
CA ARG A 323 14.95 -21.44 4.28
C ARG A 323 14.94 -19.92 4.32
N ARG A 324 14.04 -19.32 5.10
CA ARG A 324 14.03 -17.87 5.28
C ARG A 324 15.33 -17.40 5.91
N VAL A 325 15.67 -16.15 5.64
CA VAL A 325 16.75 -15.47 6.35
C VAL A 325 16.55 -15.55 7.87
N GLN A 326 17.64 -15.70 8.63
CA GLN A 326 17.58 -15.88 10.09
C GLN A 326 16.97 -14.69 10.84
N TRP A 327 16.97 -13.51 10.22
CA TRP A 327 16.35 -12.30 10.74
C TRP A 327 14.89 -12.13 10.29
N SER A 328 14.26 -13.12 9.66
CA SER A 328 12.80 -13.16 9.53
C SER A 328 12.13 -13.59 10.84
N SER A 329 10.82 -13.40 10.97
CA SER A 329 10.04 -13.79 12.15
C SER A 329 8.80 -14.57 11.74
N LEU A 330 8.46 -15.60 12.52
CA LEU A 330 7.12 -16.17 12.54
C LEU A 330 6.33 -15.46 13.63
N ILE A 331 5.15 -14.94 13.28
CA ILE A 331 4.28 -14.27 14.26
C ILE A 331 3.69 -15.36 15.18
N PRO A 332 3.83 -15.26 16.50
CA PRO A 332 3.15 -16.19 17.42
C PRO A 332 1.63 -16.07 17.29
N ALA A 333 0.92 -17.20 17.38
CA ALA A 333 -0.52 -17.26 17.14
C ALA A 333 -1.32 -16.38 18.11
N GLU A 334 -0.88 -16.28 19.35
CA GLU A 334 -1.43 -15.44 20.40
C GLU A 334 -1.31 -13.93 20.12
N HIS A 335 -0.43 -13.53 19.20
CA HIS A 335 -0.15 -12.12 18.89
C HIS A 335 -0.64 -11.68 17.50
N VAL A 336 -1.16 -12.60 16.69
CA VAL A 336 -1.61 -12.27 15.32
C VAL A 336 -2.67 -11.17 15.29
N GLU A 337 -3.54 -11.12 16.30
CA GLU A 337 -4.62 -10.12 16.37
C GLU A 337 -4.13 -8.70 16.63
N THR A 338 -2.88 -8.49 17.06
CA THR A 338 -2.24 -7.16 17.07
C THR A 338 -2.23 -6.54 15.66
N TYR A 339 -2.16 -7.38 14.63
CA TYR A 339 -2.24 -6.98 13.22
C TYR A 339 -3.64 -7.17 12.64
N SER A 340 -4.70 -7.08 13.44
CA SER A 340 -6.07 -7.00 12.91
C SER A 340 -6.39 -5.59 12.44
N LEU A 341 -7.39 -5.44 11.56
CA LEU A 341 -7.87 -4.13 11.08
C LEU A 341 -8.23 -3.19 12.24
N ARG A 342 -8.85 -3.76 13.28
CA ARG A 342 -9.20 -3.05 14.51
C ARG A 342 -7.97 -2.63 15.31
N ASN A 343 -7.06 -3.54 15.61
CA ASN A 343 -5.97 -3.21 16.54
C ASN A 343 -4.87 -2.38 15.86
N PHE A 344 -4.57 -2.66 14.59
CA PHE A 344 -3.45 -2.02 13.87
C PHE A 344 -3.77 -0.60 13.41
N ILE A 345 -4.96 -0.38 12.81
CA ILE A 345 -5.36 0.94 12.29
C ILE A 345 -6.62 1.50 12.94
N GLN A 346 -7.14 0.89 14.00
CA GLN A 346 -8.37 1.34 14.66
C GLN A 346 -9.56 1.38 13.70
N GLY A 347 -9.60 0.45 12.73
CA GLY A 347 -10.54 0.48 11.62
C GLY A 347 -12.01 0.48 12.05
N ASP A 348 -12.34 -0.09 13.21
CA ASP A 348 -13.69 -0.08 13.78
C ASP A 348 -14.19 1.32 14.20
N GLN A 349 -13.30 2.31 14.31
CA GLN A 349 -13.63 3.68 14.71
C GLN A 349 -13.95 4.60 13.53
N TRP A 350 -13.48 4.28 12.32
CA TRP A 350 -13.53 5.20 11.19
C TRP A 350 -13.86 4.56 9.85
N ILE A 351 -13.66 3.25 9.68
CA ILE A 351 -14.18 2.55 8.51
C ILE A 351 -15.69 2.43 8.71
N PRO A 352 -16.50 3.03 7.84
CA PRO A 352 -17.94 3.03 8.04
C PRO A 352 -18.52 1.61 8.04
N ARG A 353 -19.49 1.36 8.92
CA ARG A 353 -20.28 0.12 8.92
C ARG A 353 -21.57 0.38 8.20
N TRP A 354 -21.61 0.02 6.91
CA TRP A 354 -22.86 0.05 6.15
C TRP A 354 -23.61 -1.25 6.45
N VAL A 355 -24.81 -1.12 7.03
CA VAL A 355 -25.72 -2.24 7.34
C VAL A 355 -26.77 -2.31 6.26
#